data_AF-A0A7K0XHM3-F1
#
_entry.id   AF-A0A7K0XHM3-F1
#
_cell.length_a   1.000
_cell.length_b   1.000
_cell.length_c   1.000
_cell.angle_alpha   90.00
_cell.angle_beta   90.00
_cell.angle_gamma   90.00
#
_symmetry.space_group_name_H-M   'P 1'
#
loop_
_entity.id
_entity.type
_entity.pdbx_description
1 polymer ?
#
loop_
_entity_poly.entity_id
_entity_poly.type
_entity_poly.pdbx_seq_one_letter_code
_entity_poly.pdbx_strand_id
1 'polypeptide(L)'
;MSQAMSDPDQAKLGQLLTSVAQGDLISVGVVNIAGRGRSEDLSEAGIEAPDDIWNLTVESEIGWYVVLSQECDIVRDPAVEPCLVVCPVTLVDEARYRELRSGGYSPRDFPLPDEKLRSAVGKKKAEAFFPVANQRFVTSVLKDALLARDVRILRPLTGRQQQRLRAWAGMRYARTPHPDAAEEHVLGKAASIVAKHAREALTGGERTLQYKLVNATDTWLVRCSELTVTLCPVLTLDRAKAAGMLVKATGDLDALAVAAASRKLANEISAAITRDSGYRVNVEARTWESMTAGEFTDFALWVWEDQPDPLLDENPNAGGE
;
A
#
# COMPACT_ATOMS: atom_id res chain seq x y z
N MET A 1 -27.20 16.28 20.24
CA MET A 1 -28.39 15.41 20.06
C MET A 1 -28.44 15.06 18.58
N SER A 2 -28.04 13.84 18.21
CA SER A 2 -28.19 13.36 16.82
C SER A 2 -29.68 13.13 16.57
N GLN A 3 -30.26 13.77 15.55
CA GLN A 3 -31.59 13.39 15.09
C GLN A 3 -31.49 11.96 14.54
N ALA A 4 -32.38 11.07 14.97
CA ALA A 4 -32.43 9.72 14.41
C ALA A 4 -32.62 9.81 12.89
N MET A 5 -31.68 9.23 12.13
CA MET A 5 -31.72 9.19 10.67
C MET A 5 -32.99 8.45 10.20
N SER A 6 -33.68 9.02 9.21
CA SER A 6 -34.93 8.46 8.69
C SER A 6 -34.70 7.11 7.99
N ASP A 7 -35.70 6.21 7.99
CA ASP A 7 -35.57 4.89 7.33
C ASP A 7 -35.14 4.96 5.85
N PRO A 8 -35.65 5.91 5.02
CA PRO A 8 -35.16 6.09 3.66
C PRO A 8 -33.69 6.51 3.58
N ASP A 9 -33.24 7.37 4.49
CA ASP A 9 -31.85 7.83 4.54
C ASP A 9 -30.92 6.70 4.99
N GLN A 10 -31.34 5.85 5.94
CA GLN A 10 -30.62 4.65 6.33
C GLN A 10 -30.45 3.68 5.16
N ALA A 11 -31.52 3.42 4.40
CA ALA A 11 -31.47 2.54 3.23
C ALA A 11 -30.54 3.10 2.13
N LYS A 12 -30.62 4.41 1.86
CA LYS A 12 -29.76 5.09 0.89
C LYS A 12 -28.29 5.08 1.33
N LEU A 13 -28.03 5.35 2.61
CA LEU A 13 -26.68 5.30 3.17
C LEU A 13 -26.10 3.89 3.06
N GLY A 14 -26.88 2.86 3.40
CA GLY A 14 -26.49 1.47 3.22
C GLY A 14 -26.07 1.16 1.78
N GLN A 15 -26.84 1.61 0.79
CA GLN A 15 -26.48 1.45 -0.63
C GLN A 15 -25.18 2.19 -0.98
N LEU A 16 -25.00 3.42 -0.51
CA LEU A 16 -23.77 4.17 -0.75
C LEU A 16 -22.55 3.45 -0.18
N LEU A 17 -22.62 2.99 1.07
CA LEU A 17 -21.52 2.29 1.76
C LEU A 17 -21.16 0.96 1.09
N THR A 18 -22.11 0.25 0.50
CA THR A 18 -21.79 -0.95 -0.32
C THR A 18 -20.99 -0.63 -1.59
N SER A 19 -21.01 0.63 -2.02
CA SER A 19 -20.36 1.07 -3.26
C SER A 19 -19.07 1.86 -3.03
N VAL A 20 -18.82 2.32 -1.80
CA VAL A 20 -17.60 3.03 -1.42
C VAL A 20 -16.52 2.01 -1.08
N ALA A 21 -15.31 2.22 -1.60
CA ALA A 21 -14.17 1.37 -1.33
C ALA A 21 -12.97 2.17 -0.83
N GLN A 22 -12.03 1.47 -0.17
CA GLN A 22 -10.73 2.04 0.17
C GLN A 22 -10.01 2.49 -1.12
N GLY A 23 -9.60 3.76 -1.14
CA GLY A 23 -8.98 4.42 -2.29
C GLY A 23 -9.93 5.17 -3.21
N ASP A 24 -11.24 5.14 -2.93
CA ASP A 24 -12.16 6.10 -3.52
C ASP A 24 -11.86 7.50 -2.98
N LEU A 25 -12.17 8.52 -3.79
CA LEU A 25 -12.12 9.91 -3.38
C LEU A 25 -13.52 10.40 -3.04
N ILE A 26 -13.63 11.15 -1.95
CA ILE A 26 -14.86 11.82 -1.57
C ILE A 26 -14.64 13.33 -1.50
N SER A 27 -15.54 14.11 -2.08
CA SER A 27 -15.51 15.57 -1.99
C SER A 27 -16.21 15.98 -0.70
N VAL A 28 -15.50 15.81 0.40
CA VAL A 28 -15.94 16.26 1.72
C VAL A 28 -15.25 17.57 2.02
N GLY A 29 -15.89 18.40 2.84
CA GLY A 29 -15.35 19.70 3.23
C GLY A 29 -14.12 19.57 4.13
N VAL A 30 -13.89 20.63 4.89
CA VAL A 30 -12.65 20.83 5.64
C VAL A 30 -12.39 19.78 6.73
N VAL A 31 -11.12 19.49 6.98
CA VAL A 31 -10.66 18.60 8.05
C VAL A 31 -10.13 19.40 9.22
N ASN A 32 -10.48 19.01 10.45
CA ASN A 32 -9.97 19.64 11.66
C ASN A 32 -8.96 18.73 12.36
N ILE A 33 -7.86 19.32 12.85
CA ILE A 33 -6.77 18.65 13.55
C ILE A 33 -6.54 19.38 14.86
N ALA A 34 -6.71 18.68 15.97
CA ALA A 34 -6.37 19.22 17.28
C ALA A 34 -4.95 18.80 17.67
N GLY A 35 -4.18 19.73 18.23
CA GLY A 35 -2.84 19.48 18.77
C GLY A 35 -2.56 20.31 20.01
N ARG A 36 -1.38 20.12 20.61
CA ARG A 36 -0.91 20.90 21.76
C ARG A 36 0.56 21.21 21.62
N GLY A 37 0.92 22.47 21.89
CA GLY A 37 2.30 22.93 21.82
C GLY A 37 2.80 23.06 20.38
N ARG A 38 4.13 23.18 20.22
CA ARG A 38 4.74 23.47 18.93
C ARG A 38 4.66 22.29 17.97
N SER A 39 4.19 22.55 16.74
CA SER A 39 4.19 21.60 15.63
C SER A 39 4.74 22.26 14.36
N GLU A 40 5.47 21.51 13.53
CA GLU A 40 5.88 21.94 12.20
C GLU A 40 4.68 22.22 11.29
N ASP A 41 3.56 21.51 11.49
CA ASP A 41 2.32 21.69 10.72
C ASP A 41 1.73 23.10 10.89
N LEU A 42 1.86 23.67 12.09
CA LEU A 42 1.46 25.05 12.37
C LEU A 42 2.36 26.04 11.62
N SER A 43 3.66 25.74 11.53
CA SER A 43 4.60 26.57 10.79
C SER A 43 4.35 26.53 9.28
N GLU A 44 4.00 25.36 8.71
CA GLU A 44 3.59 25.21 7.32
C GLU A 44 2.29 25.98 7.02
N ALA A 45 1.38 26.06 7.99
CA ALA A 45 0.16 26.87 7.91
C ALA A 45 0.39 28.38 8.18
N GLY A 46 1.63 28.81 8.47
CA GLY A 46 1.95 30.19 8.80
C GLY A 46 1.37 30.68 10.13
N ILE A 47 1.02 29.75 11.03
CA ILE A 47 0.44 30.03 12.34
C ILE A 47 1.56 30.00 13.38
N GLU A 48 1.69 31.08 14.15
CA GLU A 48 2.60 31.13 15.28
C GLU A 48 2.19 30.07 16.31
N ALA A 49 3.11 29.17 16.63
CA ALA A 49 2.75 27.96 17.36
C ALA A 49 2.39 28.27 18.83
N PRO A 50 1.12 28.14 19.24
CA PRO A 50 0.74 28.41 20.61
C PRO A 50 1.30 27.32 21.53
N ASP A 51 1.65 27.69 22.76
CA ASP A 51 2.11 26.75 23.79
C ASP A 51 0.95 25.90 24.38
N ASP A 52 -0.30 26.24 24.03
CA ASP A 52 -1.54 25.57 24.49
C ASP A 52 -2.17 24.66 23.42
N ILE A 53 -3.39 24.17 23.67
CA ILE A 53 -4.21 23.40 22.74
C ILE A 53 -4.64 24.27 21.57
N TRP A 54 -4.51 23.74 20.35
CA TRP A 54 -4.92 24.39 19.11
C TRP A 54 -5.74 23.44 18.25
N ASN A 55 -6.54 24.02 17.34
CA ASN A 55 -7.22 23.31 16.26
C ASN A 55 -6.82 23.97 14.94
N LEU A 56 -6.33 23.17 14.00
CA LEU A 56 -6.00 23.55 12.64
C LEU A 56 -7.02 22.96 11.67
N THR A 57 -7.61 23.83 10.89
CA THR A 57 -8.57 23.50 9.84
C THR A 57 -7.79 23.34 8.52
N VAL A 58 -7.59 22.10 8.07
CA VAL A 58 -6.86 21.74 6.83
C VAL A 58 -7.85 21.42 5.72
N GLU A 59 -7.82 22.23 4.66
CA GLU A 59 -8.54 21.97 3.42
C GLU A 59 -7.65 21.20 2.44
N SER A 60 -8.21 20.19 1.77
CA SER A 60 -7.55 19.67 0.57
C SER A 60 -7.44 20.80 -0.44
N GLU A 61 -6.24 21.00 -0.98
CA GLU A 61 -5.95 22.00 -2.02
C GLU A 61 -6.90 21.93 -3.22
N ILE A 62 -7.51 20.76 -3.44
CA ILE A 62 -8.40 20.48 -4.55
C ILE A 62 -9.80 20.01 -4.12
N GLY A 63 -10.09 20.02 -2.81
CA GLY A 63 -11.40 19.64 -2.25
C GLY A 63 -11.72 18.14 -2.30
N TRP A 64 -10.70 17.26 -2.34
CA TRP A 64 -10.89 15.82 -2.40
C TRP A 64 -10.09 15.09 -1.31
N TYR A 65 -10.68 14.01 -0.81
CA TYR A 65 -10.10 13.19 0.25
C TYR A 65 -10.13 11.72 -0.13
N VAL A 66 -9.02 11.01 0.08
CA VAL A 66 -8.89 9.57 -0.18
C VAL A 66 -9.43 8.78 1.00
N VAL A 67 -10.30 7.81 0.75
CA VAL A 67 -10.81 6.88 1.77
C VAL A 67 -9.72 5.89 2.15
N LEU A 68 -9.32 5.89 3.42
CA LEU A 68 -8.35 4.97 4.01
C LEU A 68 -9.00 3.85 4.82
N SER A 69 -10.28 3.96 5.19
CA SER A 69 -11.01 2.92 5.92
C SER A 69 -10.94 1.55 5.25
N GLN A 70 -10.88 0.50 6.07
CA GLN A 70 -11.00 -0.87 5.58
C GLN A 70 -12.45 -1.16 5.18
N GLU A 71 -12.64 -2.18 4.33
CA GLU A 71 -13.98 -2.56 3.86
C GLU A 71 -14.93 -2.92 5.00
N CYS A 72 -14.41 -3.61 6.03
CA CYS A 72 -15.18 -3.89 7.23
C CYS A 72 -15.59 -2.61 7.96
N ASP A 73 -14.75 -1.57 8.03
CA ASP A 73 -15.10 -0.30 8.65
C ASP A 73 -16.07 0.52 7.79
N ILE A 74 -15.97 0.44 6.45
CA ILE A 74 -16.90 1.11 5.52
C ILE A 74 -18.31 0.52 5.66
N VAL A 75 -18.44 -0.81 5.62
CA VAL A 75 -19.73 -1.52 5.62
C VAL A 75 -20.26 -1.78 7.04
N ARG A 76 -19.42 -1.69 8.08
CA ARG A 76 -19.86 -1.83 9.48
C ARG A 76 -20.95 -0.81 9.80
N ASP A 77 -21.88 -1.25 10.63
CA ASP A 77 -23.03 -0.47 11.10
C ASP A 77 -22.61 0.96 11.46
N PRO A 78 -23.15 2.00 10.78
CA PRO A 78 -22.88 3.39 11.09
C PRO A 78 -23.21 3.79 12.52
N ALA A 79 -24.09 3.07 13.21
CA ALA A 79 -24.35 3.30 14.63
C ALA A 79 -23.21 2.80 15.53
N VAL A 80 -22.41 1.84 15.06
CA VAL A 80 -21.27 1.25 15.78
C VAL A 80 -19.96 1.92 15.38
N GLU A 81 -19.74 2.08 14.07
CA GLU A 81 -18.61 2.82 13.50
C GLU A 81 -19.15 3.92 12.59
N PRO A 82 -19.36 5.13 13.12
CA PRO A 82 -20.01 6.21 12.38
C PRO A 82 -19.11 6.88 11.35
N CYS A 83 -17.81 6.56 11.31
CA CYS A 83 -16.85 7.33 10.56
C CYS A 83 -16.20 6.55 9.42
N LEU A 84 -15.82 7.28 8.37
CA LEU A 84 -14.82 6.91 7.39
C LEU A 84 -13.51 7.63 7.74
N VAL A 85 -12.41 6.89 7.73
CA VAL A 85 -11.06 7.44 7.86
C VAL A 85 -10.60 7.88 6.48
N VAL A 86 -10.15 9.13 6.37
CA VAL A 86 -9.72 9.75 5.11
C VAL A 86 -8.46 10.57 5.26
N CYS A 87 -7.80 10.89 4.14
CA CYS A 87 -6.71 11.87 4.10
C CYS A 87 -6.84 12.81 2.88
N PRO A 88 -6.37 14.07 2.95
CA PRO A 88 -6.52 15.03 1.87
C PRO A 88 -5.68 14.67 0.65
N VAL A 89 -6.15 15.11 -0.51
CA VAL A 89 -5.32 15.20 -1.71
C VAL A 89 -4.59 16.55 -1.73
N THR A 90 -3.27 16.51 -1.89
CA THR A 90 -2.40 17.69 -2.07
C THR A 90 -1.64 17.58 -3.39
N LEU A 91 -1.04 18.67 -3.84
CA LEU A 91 -0.19 18.69 -5.04
C LEU A 91 1.30 18.72 -4.63
N VAL A 92 2.13 18.00 -5.37
CA VAL A 92 3.60 18.04 -5.23
C VAL A 92 4.23 18.52 -6.53
N ASP A 93 5.54 18.78 -6.50
CA ASP A 93 6.27 19.06 -7.74
C ASP A 93 6.42 17.82 -8.62
N GLU A 94 6.75 18.05 -9.89
CA GLU A 94 6.86 16.98 -10.89
C GLU A 94 7.98 15.98 -10.55
N ALA A 95 9.10 16.44 -10.00
CA ALA A 95 10.23 15.56 -9.71
C ALA A 95 9.87 14.56 -8.60
N ARG A 96 9.26 15.05 -7.52
CA ARG A 96 8.74 14.23 -6.42
C ARG A 96 7.64 13.30 -6.90
N TYR A 97 6.72 13.77 -7.73
CA TYR A 97 5.67 12.92 -8.28
C TYR A 97 6.24 11.78 -9.12
N ARG A 98 7.19 12.07 -10.02
CA ARG A 98 7.86 11.03 -10.83
C ARG A 98 8.59 10.02 -9.96
N GLU A 99 9.30 10.48 -8.91
CA GLU A 99 9.97 9.61 -7.94
C GLU A 99 8.97 8.62 -7.30
N LEU A 100 7.86 9.14 -6.76
CA LEU A 100 6.80 8.32 -6.14
C LEU A 100 6.17 7.34 -7.14
N ARG A 101 5.94 7.80 -8.38
CA ARG A 101 5.38 6.97 -9.46
C ARG A 101 6.34 5.86 -9.88
N SER A 102 7.65 6.12 -9.91
CA SER A 102 8.68 5.12 -10.22
C SER A 102 8.93 4.10 -9.12
N GLY A 103 8.17 4.14 -8.01
CA GLY A 103 8.32 3.21 -6.89
C GLY A 103 9.07 3.79 -5.69
N GLY A 104 9.43 5.07 -5.71
CA GLY A 104 9.96 5.75 -4.54
C GLY A 104 8.96 5.72 -3.40
N TYR A 105 9.40 5.26 -2.22
CA TYR A 105 8.56 5.19 -1.05
C TYR A 105 8.41 6.54 -0.38
N SER A 106 7.19 6.82 0.08
CA SER A 106 6.93 7.88 1.04
C SER A 106 5.95 7.37 2.09
N PRO A 107 6.29 7.47 3.38
CA PRO A 107 5.33 7.21 4.44
C PRO A 107 4.24 8.30 4.51
N ARG A 108 4.38 9.37 3.74
CA ARG A 108 3.49 10.55 3.77
C ARG A 108 2.67 10.69 2.50
N ASP A 109 3.21 10.32 1.34
CA ASP A 109 2.62 10.65 0.04
C ASP A 109 2.38 9.39 -0.78
N PHE A 110 1.18 9.25 -1.33
CA PHE A 110 0.88 8.21 -2.31
C PHE A 110 0.44 8.83 -3.64
N PRO A 111 1.06 8.51 -4.78
CA PRO A 111 0.72 9.15 -6.04
C PRO A 111 -0.64 8.67 -6.57
N LEU A 112 -1.53 9.61 -6.88
CA LEU A 112 -2.85 9.35 -7.45
C LEU A 112 -2.85 9.59 -8.97
N PRO A 113 -3.69 8.90 -9.76
CA PRO A 113 -3.81 9.15 -11.20
C PRO A 113 -4.21 10.60 -11.50
N ASP A 114 -3.40 11.34 -12.24
CA ASP A 114 -3.62 12.76 -12.47
C ASP A 114 -4.74 13.04 -13.47
N GLU A 115 -4.86 12.27 -14.56
CA GLU A 115 -5.86 12.53 -15.62
C GLU A 115 -7.31 12.54 -15.12
N LYS A 116 -7.73 11.51 -14.37
CA LYS A 116 -9.10 11.40 -13.84
C LYS A 116 -9.41 12.51 -12.83
N LEU A 117 -8.47 12.80 -11.92
CA LEU A 117 -8.65 13.85 -10.92
C LEU A 117 -8.70 15.22 -11.57
N ARG A 118 -7.81 15.49 -12.53
CA ARG A 118 -7.72 16.74 -13.27
C ARG A 118 -9.06 17.09 -13.93
N SER A 119 -9.69 16.11 -14.57
CA SER A 119 -11.02 16.28 -15.16
C SER A 119 -12.08 16.62 -14.10
N ALA A 120 -12.07 15.93 -12.96
CA ALA A 120 -13.05 16.14 -11.90
C ALA A 120 -12.93 17.49 -11.19
N VAL A 121 -11.72 18.08 -11.15
CA VAL A 121 -11.45 19.40 -10.55
C VAL A 121 -11.45 20.53 -11.58
N GLY A 122 -11.75 20.25 -12.86
CA GLY A 122 -11.81 21.26 -13.91
C GLY A 122 -10.47 21.91 -14.26
N LYS A 123 -9.35 21.22 -13.96
CA LYS A 123 -8.00 21.73 -14.24
C LYS A 123 -7.63 21.53 -15.71
N LYS A 124 -7.00 22.53 -16.34
CA LYS A 124 -6.58 22.43 -17.74
C LYS A 124 -5.39 21.48 -17.89
N LYS A 125 -5.23 20.86 -19.06
CA LYS A 125 -4.10 19.94 -19.35
C LYS A 125 -2.73 20.62 -19.25
N ALA A 126 -2.66 21.92 -19.50
CA ALA A 126 -1.42 22.70 -19.47
C ALA A 126 -0.96 23.11 -18.05
N GLU A 127 -1.80 22.92 -17.02
CA GLU A 127 -1.43 23.26 -15.63
C GLU A 127 -0.66 22.10 -14.98
N ALA A 128 0.41 22.40 -14.23
CA ALA A 128 1.06 21.40 -13.40
C ALA A 128 0.06 20.85 -12.37
N PHE A 129 -0.11 19.52 -12.31
CA PHE A 129 -1.08 18.88 -11.46
C PHE A 129 -0.63 17.44 -11.17
N PHE A 130 -0.08 17.26 -9.98
CA PHE A 130 0.56 16.02 -9.57
C PHE A 130 -0.02 15.61 -8.20
N PRO A 131 -1.20 14.99 -8.19
CA PRO A 131 -1.96 14.76 -6.98
C PRO A 131 -1.38 13.58 -6.18
N VAL A 132 -1.26 13.78 -4.87
CA VAL A 132 -0.89 12.73 -3.93
C VAL A 132 -1.91 12.65 -2.79
N ALA A 133 -2.17 11.45 -2.30
CA ALA A 133 -2.82 11.26 -1.01
C ALA A 133 -1.81 11.59 0.09
N ASN A 134 -2.14 12.52 0.99
CA ASN A 134 -1.23 13.00 2.01
C ASN A 134 -1.64 12.53 3.41
N GLN A 135 -0.89 11.56 3.92
CA GLN A 135 -1.10 10.94 5.23
C GLN A 135 -0.66 11.78 6.43
N ARG A 136 -0.08 12.97 6.25
CA ARG A 136 0.20 13.87 7.38
C ARG A 136 -1.09 14.23 8.12
N PHE A 137 -2.21 14.29 7.38
CA PHE A 137 -3.48 14.80 7.88
C PHE A 137 -4.59 13.76 7.73
N VAL A 138 -4.58 12.75 8.59
CA VAL A 138 -5.64 11.73 8.60
C VAL A 138 -6.73 12.12 9.58
N THR A 139 -7.98 11.96 9.14
CA THR A 139 -9.15 12.33 9.94
C THR A 139 -10.30 11.36 9.75
N SER A 140 -11.38 11.63 10.47
CA SER A 140 -12.64 10.90 10.40
C SER A 140 -13.75 11.79 9.84
N VAL A 141 -14.52 11.25 8.91
CA VAL A 141 -15.71 11.87 8.33
C VAL A 141 -16.92 11.02 8.67
N LEU A 142 -17.98 11.63 9.18
CA LEU A 142 -19.23 10.92 9.45
C LEU A 142 -19.79 10.33 8.16
N LYS A 143 -20.18 9.05 8.19
CA LYS A 143 -20.78 8.33 7.06
C LYS A 143 -22.03 9.05 6.54
N ASP A 144 -22.82 9.65 7.41
CA ASP A 144 -24.02 10.41 7.03
C ASP A 144 -23.71 11.63 6.15
N ALA A 145 -22.47 12.16 6.18
CA ALA A 145 -22.05 13.24 5.29
C ALA A 145 -22.13 12.82 3.81
N LEU A 146 -22.06 11.51 3.50
CA LEU A 146 -22.23 11.00 2.14
C LEU A 146 -23.65 11.22 1.58
N LEU A 147 -24.63 11.51 2.44
CA LEU A 147 -26.00 11.82 2.02
C LEU A 147 -26.16 13.28 1.57
N ALA A 148 -25.19 14.15 1.87
CA ALA A 148 -25.24 15.55 1.47
C ALA A 148 -25.24 15.68 -0.07
N ARG A 149 -26.01 16.65 -0.58
CA ARG A 149 -26.32 16.77 -2.02
C ARG A 149 -25.10 17.12 -2.88
N ASP A 150 -24.10 17.74 -2.28
CA ASP A 150 -22.89 18.26 -2.90
C ASP A 150 -21.69 17.32 -2.74
N VAL A 151 -21.81 16.27 -1.92
CA VAL A 151 -20.77 15.25 -1.78
C VAL A 151 -20.76 14.34 -3.00
N ARG A 152 -19.60 14.26 -3.65
CA ARG A 152 -19.32 13.42 -4.81
C ARG A 152 -18.32 12.35 -4.46
N ILE A 153 -18.43 11.20 -5.13
CA ILE A 153 -17.52 10.07 -5.00
C ILE A 153 -16.85 9.83 -6.35
N LEU A 154 -15.54 9.68 -6.37
CA LEU A 154 -14.78 9.26 -7.55
C LEU A 154 -14.00 7.99 -7.25
N ARG A 155 -13.84 7.17 -8.28
CA ARG A 155 -13.07 5.92 -8.21
C ARG A 155 -11.85 6.01 -9.12
N PRO A 156 -10.82 6.79 -8.73
CA PRO A 156 -9.66 6.98 -9.59
C PRO A 156 -8.80 5.73 -9.67
N LEU A 157 -8.68 5.00 -8.55
CA LEU A 157 -7.88 3.79 -8.42
C LEU A 157 -8.75 2.56 -8.75
N THR A 158 -8.15 1.59 -9.43
CA THR A 158 -8.80 0.29 -9.70
C THR A 158 -7.79 -0.86 -9.59
N GLY A 159 -8.27 -2.07 -9.31
CA GLY A 159 -7.45 -3.29 -9.31
C GLY A 159 -6.18 -3.18 -8.44
N ARG A 160 -5.02 -3.39 -9.06
CA ARG A 160 -3.70 -3.35 -8.38
C ARG A 160 -3.39 -2.01 -7.72
N GLN A 161 -3.88 -0.90 -8.26
CA GLN A 161 -3.63 0.42 -7.66
C GLN A 161 -4.33 0.57 -6.31
N GLN A 162 -5.57 0.08 -6.20
CA GLN A 162 -6.25 0.01 -4.92
C GLN A 162 -5.44 -0.85 -3.96
N GLN A 163 -5.02 -2.07 -4.37
CA GLN A 163 -4.19 -2.95 -3.52
C GLN A 163 -2.91 -2.26 -3.01
N ARG A 164 -2.21 -1.51 -3.86
CA ARG A 164 -1.03 -0.72 -3.45
C ARG A 164 -1.37 0.35 -2.42
N LEU A 165 -2.48 1.08 -2.62
CA LEU A 165 -2.94 2.04 -1.63
C LEU A 165 -3.33 1.33 -0.33
N ARG A 166 -4.02 0.19 -0.38
CA ARG A 166 -4.38 -0.60 0.83
C ARG A 166 -3.14 -1.03 1.59
N ALA A 167 -2.12 -1.50 0.88
CA ALA A 167 -0.83 -1.84 1.47
C ALA A 167 -0.14 -0.61 2.06
N TRP A 168 -0.09 0.51 1.34
CA TRP A 168 0.51 1.77 1.81
C TRP A 168 -0.20 2.36 3.04
N ALA A 169 -1.53 2.45 3.00
CA ALA A 169 -2.36 2.87 4.13
C ALA A 169 -2.25 1.87 5.29
N GLY A 170 -2.26 0.58 4.97
CA GLY A 170 -1.97 -0.52 5.88
C GLY A 170 -0.68 -0.28 6.63
N MET A 171 0.47 -0.15 5.96
CA MET A 171 1.80 -0.01 6.59
C MET A 171 1.89 1.10 7.65
N ARG A 172 1.08 2.16 7.54
CA ARG A 172 1.06 3.25 8.54
C ARG A 172 0.23 2.92 9.80
N TYR A 173 -0.91 2.26 9.61
CA TYR A 173 -1.90 1.99 10.67
C TYR A 173 -1.85 0.55 11.20
N ALA A 174 -1.68 -0.40 10.29
CA ALA A 174 -1.10 -1.70 10.55
C ALA A 174 0.42 -1.54 10.38
N ARG A 175 1.14 -1.21 11.47
CA ARG A 175 2.58 -1.51 11.49
C ARG A 175 2.73 -2.92 10.94
N THR A 176 3.60 -3.12 9.95
CA THR A 176 4.12 -4.46 9.71
C THR A 176 4.58 -4.93 11.11
N PRO A 177 4.05 -6.03 11.67
CA PRO A 177 4.22 -6.38 13.08
C PRO A 177 5.64 -6.84 13.40
N HIS A 178 6.62 -6.41 12.61
CA HIS A 178 8.01 -6.77 12.74
C HIS A 178 8.65 -5.81 13.75
N PRO A 179 9.40 -6.35 14.74
CA PRO A 179 10.17 -5.52 15.65
C PRO A 179 11.14 -4.62 14.88
N ASP A 180 11.30 -3.36 15.32
CA ASP A 180 12.19 -2.38 14.67
C ASP A 180 13.62 -2.93 14.44
N ALA A 181 14.13 -3.73 15.38
CA ALA A 181 15.44 -4.40 15.26
C ALA A 181 15.48 -5.45 14.12
N ALA A 182 14.37 -6.13 13.85
CA ALA A 182 14.28 -7.06 12.72
C ALA A 182 14.23 -6.29 11.38
N GLU A 183 13.55 -5.15 11.35
CA GLU A 183 13.53 -4.26 10.18
C GLU A 183 14.94 -3.72 9.87
N GLU A 184 15.61 -3.18 10.89
CA GLU A 184 16.94 -2.57 10.75
C GLU A 184 18.02 -3.59 10.37
N HIS A 185 18.05 -4.74 11.05
CA HIS A 185 19.16 -5.69 10.90
C HIS A 185 18.93 -6.73 9.81
N VAL A 186 17.67 -6.99 9.44
CA VAL A 186 17.32 -8.11 8.55
C VAL A 186 16.52 -7.66 7.35
N LEU A 187 15.30 -7.14 7.55
CA LEU A 187 14.34 -6.96 6.45
C LEU A 187 14.80 -5.90 5.45
N GLY A 188 15.42 -4.80 5.88
CA GLY A 188 16.00 -3.83 4.94
C GLY A 188 17.11 -4.43 4.05
N LYS A 189 17.91 -5.36 4.58
CA LYS A 189 18.95 -6.08 3.82
C LYS A 189 18.34 -7.11 2.87
N ALA A 190 17.34 -7.86 3.36
CA ALA A 190 16.58 -8.80 2.57
C ALA A 190 15.90 -8.10 1.37
N ALA A 191 15.24 -6.96 1.60
CA ALA A 191 14.60 -6.16 0.57
C ALA A 191 15.57 -5.78 -0.54
N SER A 192 16.76 -5.29 -0.19
CA SER A 192 17.79 -4.90 -1.16
C SER A 192 18.24 -6.09 -2.05
N ILE A 193 18.39 -7.28 -1.46
CA ILE A 193 18.78 -8.50 -2.19
C ILE A 193 17.66 -8.99 -3.10
N VAL A 194 16.42 -9.02 -2.58
CA VAL A 194 15.26 -9.43 -3.38
C VAL A 194 15.06 -8.46 -4.55
N ALA A 195 15.20 -7.16 -4.33
CA ALA A 195 15.14 -6.14 -5.37
C ALA A 195 16.19 -6.30 -6.45
N LYS A 196 17.44 -6.61 -6.06
CA LYS A 196 18.51 -6.92 -7.02
C LYS A 196 18.09 -8.06 -7.96
N HIS A 197 17.65 -9.19 -7.41
CA HIS A 197 17.23 -10.37 -8.19
C HIS A 197 15.99 -10.10 -9.05
N ALA A 198 15.07 -9.24 -8.59
CA ALA A 198 13.92 -8.82 -9.39
C ALA A 198 14.34 -7.94 -10.58
N ARG A 199 15.24 -6.97 -10.37
CA ARG A 199 15.74 -6.08 -11.44
C ARG A 199 16.54 -6.81 -12.51
N GLU A 200 17.31 -7.83 -12.13
CA GLU A 200 18.03 -8.68 -13.08
C GLU A 200 17.10 -9.32 -14.12
N ALA A 201 15.79 -9.39 -13.85
CA ALA A 201 14.82 -9.94 -14.80
C ALA A 201 14.50 -8.98 -15.93
N LEU A 202 14.52 -7.68 -15.64
CA LEU A 202 14.28 -6.62 -16.60
C LEU A 202 15.48 -6.41 -17.52
N THR A 203 16.69 -6.64 -17.00
CA THR A 203 17.95 -6.37 -17.72
C THR A 203 18.54 -7.60 -18.43
N GLY A 204 17.91 -8.77 -18.31
CA GLY A 204 18.37 -10.01 -18.94
C GLY A 204 19.61 -10.61 -18.26
N GLY A 205 19.76 -10.41 -16.95
CA GLY A 205 20.87 -10.89 -16.14
C GLY A 205 20.93 -12.42 -15.98
N GLU A 206 21.90 -12.87 -15.18
CA GLU A 206 22.14 -14.30 -14.93
C GLU A 206 20.94 -14.94 -14.20
N ARG A 207 20.34 -15.98 -14.80
CA ARG A 207 19.16 -16.67 -14.26
C ARG A 207 19.51 -17.65 -13.15
N THR A 208 20.05 -17.14 -12.05
CA THR A 208 20.40 -17.90 -10.84
C THR A 208 19.16 -18.56 -10.21
N LEU A 209 19.35 -19.46 -9.24
CA LEU A 209 18.21 -20.09 -8.55
C LEU A 209 17.42 -19.07 -7.70
N GLN A 210 18.11 -18.15 -7.03
CA GLN A 210 17.49 -17.07 -6.26
C GLN A 210 16.67 -16.15 -7.16
N TYR A 211 17.23 -15.76 -8.31
CA TYR A 211 16.53 -15.04 -9.36
C TYR A 211 15.20 -15.72 -9.73
N LYS A 212 15.23 -17.04 -10.00
CA LYS A 212 14.01 -17.77 -10.38
C LYS A 212 12.98 -17.77 -9.27
N LEU A 213 13.40 -17.99 -8.02
CA LEU A 213 12.50 -17.97 -6.86
C LEU A 213 11.84 -16.61 -6.69
N VAL A 214 12.61 -15.53 -6.74
CA VAL A 214 12.10 -14.16 -6.60
C VAL A 214 11.07 -13.85 -7.69
N ASN A 215 11.35 -14.22 -8.94
CA ASN A 215 10.44 -13.97 -10.07
C ASN A 215 9.23 -14.91 -10.10
N ALA A 216 9.33 -16.09 -9.50
CA ALA A 216 8.20 -17.00 -9.27
C ALA A 216 7.31 -16.55 -8.10
N THR A 217 7.79 -15.65 -7.26
CA THR A 217 7.08 -15.20 -6.06
C THR A 217 6.00 -14.19 -6.45
N ASP A 218 4.78 -14.47 -6.01
CA ASP A 218 3.65 -13.56 -6.16
C ASP A 218 3.55 -12.58 -5.00
N THR A 219 3.59 -13.12 -3.79
CA THR A 219 3.45 -12.36 -2.54
C THR A 219 4.54 -12.78 -1.58
N TRP A 220 5.07 -11.83 -0.81
CA TRP A 220 6.02 -12.11 0.26
C TRP A 220 5.34 -11.93 1.61
N LEU A 221 5.46 -12.94 2.47
CA LEU A 221 5.06 -12.84 3.85
C LEU A 221 6.27 -12.99 4.77
N VAL A 222 6.18 -12.46 5.99
CA VAL A 222 7.24 -12.56 6.99
C VAL A 222 6.64 -12.94 8.33
N ARG A 223 7.31 -13.87 9.01
CA ARG A 223 7.10 -14.17 10.42
C ARG A 223 8.36 -13.81 11.19
N CYS A 224 8.19 -13.02 12.25
CA CYS A 224 9.26 -12.69 13.17
C CYS A 224 8.98 -13.37 14.51
N SER A 225 9.88 -14.25 14.94
CA SER A 225 9.81 -14.93 16.24
C SER A 225 11.14 -14.76 16.94
N GLU A 226 11.16 -13.92 17.98
CA GLU A 226 12.38 -13.55 18.72
C GLU A 226 13.48 -13.04 17.77
N LEU A 227 14.56 -13.82 17.62
CA LEU A 227 15.71 -13.54 16.75
C LEU A 227 15.64 -14.30 15.41
N THR A 228 14.52 -14.93 15.07
CA THR A 228 14.35 -15.64 13.80
C THR A 228 13.36 -14.91 12.91
N VAL A 229 13.80 -14.54 11.71
CA VAL A 229 12.98 -13.96 10.65
C VAL A 229 12.79 -15.01 9.56
N THR A 230 11.54 -15.40 9.31
CA THR A 230 11.20 -16.34 8.23
C THR A 230 10.51 -15.57 7.11
N LEU A 231 11.17 -15.50 5.96
CA LEU A 231 10.62 -14.98 4.71
C LEU A 231 9.87 -16.11 4.00
N CYS A 232 8.60 -15.90 3.70
CA CYS A 232 7.73 -16.85 3.01
C CYS A 232 7.36 -16.31 1.62
N PRO A 233 8.16 -16.60 0.58
CA PRO A 233 7.74 -16.34 -0.80
C PRO A 233 6.59 -17.28 -1.16
N VAL A 234 5.43 -16.70 -1.46
CA VAL A 234 4.25 -17.42 -1.92
C VAL A 234 4.27 -17.48 -3.45
N LEU A 235 4.37 -18.68 -4.00
CA LEU A 235 4.50 -18.97 -5.42
C LEU A 235 3.14 -19.26 -6.04
N THR A 236 2.98 -18.86 -7.30
CA THR A 236 1.86 -19.28 -8.16
C THR A 236 2.38 -20.06 -9.36
N LEU A 237 1.57 -20.99 -9.89
CA LEU A 237 1.98 -21.83 -11.02
C LEU A 237 2.36 -21.00 -12.26
N ASP A 238 1.61 -19.93 -12.54
CA ASP A 238 1.87 -19.06 -13.70
C ASP A 238 3.23 -18.37 -13.60
N ARG A 239 3.56 -17.79 -12.44
CA ARG A 239 4.84 -17.12 -12.23
C ARG A 239 6.00 -18.11 -12.17
N ALA A 240 5.78 -19.27 -11.53
CA ALA A 240 6.77 -20.35 -11.50
C ALA A 240 7.05 -20.92 -12.90
N LYS A 241 6.05 -21.02 -13.76
CA LYS A 241 6.20 -21.39 -15.17
C LYS A 241 7.08 -20.38 -15.91
N ALA A 242 6.76 -19.09 -15.79
CA ALA A 242 7.52 -18.01 -16.43
C ALA A 242 8.99 -17.96 -15.96
N ALA A 243 9.21 -18.21 -14.66
CA ALA A 243 10.54 -18.26 -14.06
C ALA A 243 11.30 -19.58 -14.34
N GLY A 244 10.66 -20.58 -14.94
CA GLY A 244 11.27 -21.89 -15.22
C GLY A 244 11.59 -22.69 -13.95
N MET A 245 10.64 -22.70 -13.01
CA MET A 245 10.67 -23.46 -11.75
C MET A 245 9.75 -24.69 -11.74
N LEU A 246 9.21 -25.07 -12.91
CA LEU A 246 8.39 -26.27 -13.04
C LEU A 246 9.21 -27.46 -13.53
N VAL A 247 8.84 -28.66 -13.07
CA VAL A 247 9.33 -29.92 -13.62
C VAL A 247 8.77 -30.08 -15.03
N LYS A 248 9.64 -30.14 -16.04
CA LYS A 248 9.23 -30.22 -17.46
C LYS A 248 8.27 -31.37 -17.77
N ALA A 249 8.37 -32.48 -17.03
CA ALA A 249 7.59 -33.68 -17.27
C ALA A 249 6.16 -33.61 -16.71
N THR A 250 5.96 -33.01 -15.54
CA THR A 250 4.66 -33.01 -14.86
C THR A 250 3.97 -31.64 -14.89
N GLY A 251 4.73 -30.56 -15.08
CA GLY A 251 4.21 -29.19 -14.96
C GLY A 251 4.04 -28.71 -13.52
N ASP A 252 4.42 -29.53 -12.53
CA ASP A 252 4.37 -29.16 -11.11
C ASP A 252 5.59 -28.34 -10.71
N LEU A 253 5.50 -27.67 -9.56
CA LEU A 253 6.64 -27.00 -8.93
C LEU A 253 7.78 -28.01 -8.68
N ASP A 254 8.98 -27.65 -9.12
CA ASP A 254 10.19 -28.42 -8.83
C ASP A 254 10.60 -28.17 -7.36
N ALA A 255 10.10 -29.03 -6.47
CA ALA A 255 10.32 -28.92 -5.04
C ALA A 255 11.82 -28.91 -4.66
N LEU A 256 12.67 -29.63 -5.41
CA LEU A 256 14.11 -29.66 -5.17
C LEU A 256 14.76 -28.32 -5.57
N ALA A 257 14.38 -27.78 -6.73
CA ALA A 257 14.85 -26.48 -7.18
C ALA A 257 14.36 -25.35 -6.26
N VAL A 258 13.11 -25.39 -5.81
CA VAL A 258 12.53 -24.45 -4.85
C VAL A 258 13.31 -24.50 -3.53
N ALA A 259 13.51 -25.68 -2.94
CA ALA A 259 14.25 -25.82 -1.68
C ALA A 259 15.74 -25.41 -1.83
N ALA A 260 16.36 -25.67 -2.98
CA ALA A 260 17.71 -25.20 -3.26
C ALA A 260 17.77 -23.67 -3.40
N ALA A 261 16.81 -23.06 -4.10
CA ALA A 261 16.71 -21.62 -4.27
C ALA A 261 16.47 -20.91 -2.94
N SER A 262 15.53 -21.41 -2.12
CA SER A 262 15.24 -20.87 -0.80
C SER A 262 16.46 -20.88 0.11
N ARG A 263 17.22 -22.00 0.14
CA ARG A 263 18.48 -22.08 0.90
C ARG A 263 19.53 -21.10 0.40
N LYS A 264 19.70 -20.97 -0.92
CA LYS A 264 20.66 -20.01 -1.48
C LYS A 264 20.29 -18.57 -1.15
N LEU A 265 19.01 -18.21 -1.27
CA LEU A 265 18.53 -16.88 -0.92
C LEU A 265 18.68 -16.61 0.59
N ALA A 266 18.33 -17.57 1.45
CA ALA A 266 18.51 -17.45 2.89
C ALA A 266 19.99 -17.24 3.27
N ASN A 267 20.92 -17.96 2.62
CA ASN A 267 22.36 -17.79 2.83
C ASN A 267 22.85 -16.42 2.36
N GLU A 268 22.37 -15.94 1.21
CA GLU A 268 22.73 -14.62 0.67
C GLU A 268 22.24 -13.49 1.60
N ILE A 269 21.01 -13.60 2.11
CA ILE A 269 20.47 -12.65 3.09
C ILE A 269 21.25 -12.75 4.40
N SER A 270 21.47 -13.96 4.92
CA SER A 270 22.22 -14.18 6.16
C SER A 270 23.63 -13.60 6.11
N ALA A 271 24.29 -13.63 4.95
CA ALA A 271 25.60 -13.03 4.75
C ALA A 271 25.58 -11.49 4.78
N ALA A 272 24.42 -10.87 4.53
CA ALA A 272 24.23 -9.42 4.52
C ALA A 272 23.68 -8.84 5.84
N ILE A 273 23.20 -9.68 6.75
CA ILE A 273 22.75 -9.28 8.09
C ILE A 273 23.94 -8.80 8.92
N THR A 274 23.70 -7.85 9.83
CA THR A 274 24.70 -7.34 10.77
C THR A 274 25.30 -8.48 11.61
N ARG A 275 26.63 -8.65 11.57
CA ARG A 275 27.37 -9.81 12.11
C ARG A 275 27.12 -10.15 13.59
N ASP A 276 26.64 -9.20 14.39
CA ASP A 276 26.43 -9.36 15.83
C ASP A 276 24.97 -9.14 16.27
N SER A 277 24.04 -9.05 15.33
CA SER A 277 22.63 -8.79 15.64
C SER A 277 21.91 -9.98 16.30
N GLY A 278 22.51 -11.18 16.29
CA GLY A 278 21.92 -12.41 16.82
C GLY A 278 20.80 -12.99 15.94
N TYR A 279 20.39 -12.28 14.88
CA TYR A 279 19.30 -12.70 14.02
C TYR A 279 19.68 -13.86 13.09
N ARG A 280 18.70 -14.73 12.84
CA ARG A 280 18.75 -15.80 11.85
C ARG A 280 17.65 -15.60 10.82
N VAL A 281 17.97 -15.88 9.55
CA VAL A 281 17.00 -15.82 8.46
C VAL A 281 16.75 -17.19 7.88
N ASN A 282 15.46 -17.49 7.73
CA ASN A 282 14.96 -18.62 6.94
C ASN A 282 14.19 -18.09 5.73
N VAL A 283 14.20 -18.87 4.65
CA VAL A 283 13.32 -18.67 3.50
C VAL A 283 12.54 -19.96 3.29
N GLU A 284 11.22 -19.89 3.38
CA GLU A 284 10.32 -21.04 3.28
C GLU A 284 9.29 -20.77 2.18
N ALA A 285 9.56 -21.24 0.96
CA ALA A 285 8.65 -21.05 -0.15
C ALA A 285 7.40 -21.93 -0.02
N ARG A 286 6.24 -21.37 -0.33
CA ARG A 286 4.93 -22.03 -0.24
C ARG A 286 4.04 -21.67 -1.42
N THR A 287 2.95 -22.41 -1.61
CA THR A 287 1.80 -21.96 -2.40
C THR A 287 0.62 -21.66 -1.49
N TRP A 288 -0.39 -20.94 -1.99
CA TRP A 288 -1.61 -20.66 -1.21
C TRP A 288 -2.33 -21.94 -0.80
N GLU A 289 -2.33 -22.97 -1.65
CA GLU A 289 -2.97 -24.27 -1.36
C GLU A 289 -2.24 -25.05 -0.27
N SER A 290 -0.94 -24.80 -0.09
CA SER A 290 -0.11 -25.46 0.94
C SER A 290 -0.12 -24.75 2.30
N MET A 291 -0.75 -23.57 2.39
CA MET A 291 -0.76 -22.76 3.60
C MET A 291 -2.05 -22.98 4.39
N THR A 292 -1.90 -23.39 5.65
CA THR A 292 -3.07 -23.50 6.54
C THR A 292 -3.56 -22.12 6.99
N ALA A 293 -4.82 -22.02 7.39
CA ALA A 293 -5.38 -20.77 7.91
C ALA A 293 -4.63 -20.23 9.15
N GLY A 294 -4.16 -21.14 10.02
CA GLY A 294 -3.36 -20.76 11.20
C GLY A 294 -1.96 -20.25 10.83
N GLU A 295 -1.31 -20.86 9.84
CA GLU A 295 -0.04 -20.33 9.34
C GLU A 295 -0.21 -18.96 8.70
N PHE A 296 -1.29 -18.75 7.94
CA PHE A 296 -1.57 -17.44 7.34
C PHE A 296 -1.69 -16.33 8.40
N THR A 297 -2.26 -16.62 9.57
CA THR A 297 -2.36 -15.62 10.66
C THR A 297 -1.02 -15.32 11.34
N ASP A 298 -0.05 -16.24 11.27
CA ASP A 298 1.29 -16.05 11.85
C ASP A 298 2.24 -15.29 10.92
N PHE A 299 1.87 -15.16 9.64
CA PHE A 299 2.65 -14.50 8.61
C PHE A 299 2.03 -13.14 8.29
N ALA A 300 2.80 -12.07 8.48
CA ALA A 300 2.40 -10.74 8.06
C ALA A 300 2.84 -10.47 6.62
N LEU A 301 2.03 -9.72 5.87
CA LEU A 301 2.40 -9.28 4.54
C LEU A 301 3.67 -8.41 4.62
N TRP A 302 4.68 -8.77 3.83
CA TRP A 302 5.92 -8.00 3.69
C TRP A 302 6.00 -7.43 2.29
N VAL A 303 5.82 -6.13 2.18
CA VAL A 303 5.99 -5.41 0.92
C VAL A 303 7.38 -4.81 0.91
N TRP A 304 8.25 -5.33 0.05
CA TRP A 304 9.59 -4.77 -0.14
C TRP A 304 9.57 -3.78 -1.31
N GLU A 305 10.27 -2.67 -1.12
CA GLU A 305 10.23 -1.48 -1.99
C GLU A 305 11.03 -1.69 -3.29
N ASP A 306 10.46 -2.42 -4.26
CA ASP A 306 10.83 -2.32 -5.69
C ASP A 306 9.89 -3.12 -6.63
N GLN A 307 8.61 -3.32 -6.28
CA GLN A 307 7.70 -3.95 -7.24
C GLN A 307 7.62 -3.09 -8.51
N PRO A 308 7.86 -3.65 -9.72
CA PRO A 308 7.76 -2.89 -10.96
C PRO A 308 6.36 -2.29 -11.10
N ASP A 309 6.30 -1.03 -11.56
CA ASP A 309 5.06 -0.30 -11.74
C ASP A 309 4.18 -1.01 -12.79
N PRO A 310 3.00 -1.54 -12.44
CA PRO A 310 2.10 -2.18 -13.41
C PRO A 310 1.56 -1.21 -14.47
N LEU A 311 1.82 0.10 -14.34
CA LEU A 311 1.48 1.10 -15.35
C LEU A 311 2.57 1.28 -16.40
N LEU A 312 3.72 0.62 -16.25
CA LEU A 312 4.69 0.44 -17.33
C LEU A 312 4.29 -0.70 -18.29
N ASP A 313 3.41 -1.61 -17.86
CA ASP A 313 2.92 -2.74 -18.66
C ASP A 313 1.68 -2.40 -19.53
N GLU A 314 1.06 -1.23 -19.35
CA GLU A 314 0.04 -0.72 -20.27
C GLU A 314 0.72 -0.10 -21.49
N ASN A 315 1.22 -0.99 -22.36
CA ASN A 315 1.77 -0.64 -23.66
C ASN A 315 0.68 0.08 -24.48
N PRO A 316 0.81 1.38 -24.81
CA PRO A 316 -0.22 2.13 -25.55
C PRO A 316 -0.35 1.72 -27.02
N ASN A 317 0.44 0.72 -27.48
CA ASN A 317 0.49 0.27 -28.86
C ASN A 317 -0.18 -1.09 -29.13
N ALA A 318 -0.95 -1.65 -28.18
CA ALA A 318 -1.80 -2.82 -28.44
C ALA A 318 -3.15 -2.40 -29.06
N GLY A 319 -3.10 -1.73 -30.22
CA GLY A 319 -4.28 -1.33 -30.97
C GLY A 319 -3.93 -0.68 -32.29
N GLY A 320 -3.86 -1.47 -33.37
CA GLY A 320 -3.91 -0.97 -34.74
C GLY A 320 -2.84 -1.51 -35.68
N GLU A 321 -3.02 -2.76 -36.14
CA GLU A 321 -3.21 -3.03 -37.57
C GLU A 321 -4.48 -3.88 -37.72
#